data_AF-A0A961TF79-F1
#
_entry.id   AF-A0A961TF79-F1
#
_cell.length_a   1.000
_cell.length_b   1.000
_cell.length_c   1.000
_cell.angle_alpha   90.00
_cell.angle_beta   90.00
_cell.angle_gamma   90.00
#
_symmetry.space_group_name_H-M   'P 1'
#
loop_
_entity.id
_entity.type
_entity.pdbx_description
1 polymer ?
#
loop_
_entity_poly.entity_id
_entity_poly.type
_entity_poly.pdbx_seq_one_letter_code
_entity_poly.pdbx_strand_id
1 'polypeptide(L)'
;MVRKSANTHVMALICASLLLLAGISVLPAGAEEKFQRGETQYIAALGDPNARSGDNAQDWGLWAVDPGPRGVQISDLPQLAASGGVTDSGWKFDPSAWWLEEHGLVMEAPTFPLAAGKYVVTGGRETTSVLSIEAPDSNGKQAWSLADGANIHDVTHLRCRAALYTARNATQACMPDRATASAFPMGPGISMPSVTGCNKREYQVLIVLGRIVEG
;
A
#
# COMPACT_ATOMS: atom_id res chain seq x y z
N MET A 1 95.47 -48.99 -17.30
CA MET A 1 95.91 -47.62 -17.62
C MET A 1 94.66 -46.73 -17.58
N VAL A 2 94.62 -45.77 -16.62
CA VAL A 2 93.68 -44.61 -16.48
C VAL A 2 92.18 -44.96 -16.21
N ARG A 3 91.65 -44.93 -14.96
CA ARG A 3 91.04 -43.82 -14.16
C ARG A 3 89.88 -43.10 -14.89
N LYS A 4 88.60 -43.07 -14.47
CA LYS A 4 87.91 -42.49 -13.27
C LYS A 4 86.42 -42.97 -13.31
N SER A 5 85.74 -43.42 -12.24
CA SER A 5 85.01 -42.66 -11.19
C SER A 5 84.06 -41.58 -11.76
N ALA A 6 82.76 -41.44 -11.45
CA ALA A 6 82.00 -41.69 -10.22
C ALA A 6 80.46 -41.68 -10.48
N ASN A 7 79.68 -42.24 -9.53
CA ASN A 7 78.45 -41.73 -8.84
C ASN A 7 77.34 -41.02 -9.67
N THR A 8 76.03 -41.12 -9.42
CA THR A 8 75.22 -41.50 -8.25
C THR A 8 73.73 -41.56 -8.66
N HIS A 9 72.93 -42.25 -7.84
CA HIS A 9 71.47 -42.32 -7.66
C HIS A 9 70.55 -41.20 -8.23
N VAL A 10 69.31 -41.54 -8.60
CA VAL A 10 68.08 -41.37 -7.78
C VAL A 10 66.82 -41.69 -8.61
N MET A 11 65.91 -42.40 -7.96
CA MET A 11 64.56 -42.82 -8.35
C MET A 11 63.56 -41.65 -8.24
N ALA A 12 62.62 -41.49 -9.18
CA ALA A 12 61.45 -40.63 -8.97
C ALA A 12 60.22 -41.11 -9.77
N LEU A 13 59.19 -41.54 -9.02
CA LEU A 13 57.81 -41.73 -9.47
C LEU A 13 57.21 -40.36 -9.87
N ILE A 14 56.40 -40.33 -10.92
CA ILE A 14 55.51 -39.18 -11.21
C ILE A 14 54.07 -39.66 -11.13
N CYS A 15 53.41 -39.29 -10.03
CA CYS A 15 51.95 -39.31 -9.87
C CYS A 15 51.34 -38.23 -10.76
N ALA A 16 50.38 -38.61 -11.62
CA ALA A 16 49.54 -37.65 -12.33
C ALA A 16 48.43 -37.14 -11.39
N SER A 17 48.52 -35.87 -11.00
CA SER A 17 47.53 -35.19 -10.16
C SER A 17 46.37 -34.66 -11.02
N LEU A 18 45.14 -35.13 -10.74
CA LEU A 18 43.91 -34.50 -11.23
C LEU A 18 43.70 -33.16 -10.49
N LEU A 19 43.72 -32.05 -11.22
CA LEU A 19 43.28 -30.74 -10.74
C LEU A 19 41.76 -30.62 -10.93
N LEU A 20 40.97 -30.86 -9.87
CA LEU A 20 39.58 -30.40 -9.81
C LEU A 20 39.58 -28.90 -9.45
N LEU A 21 39.25 -28.04 -10.42
CA LEU A 21 38.86 -26.66 -10.12
C LEU A 21 37.44 -26.67 -9.54
N ALA A 22 37.30 -26.54 -8.23
CA ALA A 22 36.04 -26.19 -7.59
C ALA A 22 35.78 -24.69 -7.80
N GLY A 23 34.88 -24.35 -8.72
CA GLY A 23 34.37 -22.98 -8.85
C GLY A 23 33.52 -22.65 -7.63
N ILE A 24 33.99 -21.74 -6.79
CA ILE A 24 33.21 -21.19 -5.67
C ILE A 24 32.23 -20.20 -6.28
N SER A 25 30.97 -20.62 -6.44
CA SER A 25 29.86 -19.72 -6.78
C SER A 25 29.64 -18.79 -5.59
N VAL A 26 30.12 -17.55 -5.68
CA VAL A 26 29.75 -16.49 -4.74
C VAL A 26 28.30 -16.15 -5.03
N LEU A 27 27.37 -16.66 -4.21
CA LEU A 27 26.00 -16.18 -4.23
C LEU A 27 26.02 -14.70 -3.86
N PRO A 28 25.29 -13.82 -4.59
CA PRO A 28 25.20 -12.43 -4.20
C PRO A 28 24.61 -12.37 -2.79
N ALA A 29 25.29 -11.66 -1.89
CA ALA A 29 24.76 -11.36 -0.57
C ALA A 29 23.44 -10.59 -0.78
N GLY A 30 22.32 -11.18 -0.35
CA GLY A 30 21.02 -10.52 -0.41
C GLY A 30 21.08 -9.22 0.38
N ALA A 31 20.56 -8.13 -0.19
CA ALA A 31 20.38 -6.88 0.53
C ALA A 31 19.53 -7.15 1.77
N GLU A 32 19.97 -6.65 2.93
CA GLU A 32 19.24 -6.80 4.18
C GLU A 32 17.99 -5.90 4.13
N GLU A 33 16.80 -6.49 4.23
CA GLU A 33 15.55 -5.72 4.33
C GLU A 33 15.45 -5.10 5.74
N LYS A 34 15.29 -3.77 5.81
CA LYS A 34 15.19 -3.03 7.07
C LYS A 34 13.82 -2.39 7.20
N PHE A 35 13.23 -2.50 8.39
CA PHE A 35 12.05 -1.73 8.74
C PHE A 35 12.41 -0.28 9.06
N GLN A 36 11.82 0.66 8.33
CA GLN A 36 11.90 2.08 8.61
C GLN A 36 10.53 2.58 9.10
N ARG A 37 10.48 2.97 10.37
CA ARG A 37 9.30 3.61 10.95
C ARG A 37 9.08 4.98 10.30
N GLY A 38 7.83 5.28 9.94
CA GLY A 38 7.42 6.58 9.42
C GLY A 38 6.40 7.27 10.32
N GLU A 39 5.96 8.46 9.91
CA GLU A 39 4.72 9.02 10.40
C GLU A 39 3.55 8.09 10.03
N THR A 40 2.52 8.04 10.87
CA THR A 40 1.34 7.21 10.58
C THR A 40 0.66 7.70 9.31
N GLN A 41 0.52 6.80 8.34
CA GLN A 41 -0.18 7.05 7.07
C GLN A 41 -1.38 6.10 6.95
N TYR A 42 -2.22 6.31 5.94
CA TYR A 42 -3.40 5.49 5.74
C TYR A 42 -3.55 5.09 4.28
N ILE A 43 -3.87 3.83 4.03
CA ILE A 43 -4.15 3.32 2.69
C ILE A 43 -5.66 3.13 2.55
N ALA A 44 -6.22 3.70 1.49
CA ALA A 44 -7.54 3.35 0.98
C ALA A 44 -7.41 2.14 0.05
N ALA A 45 -7.79 0.96 0.54
CA ALA A 45 -7.63 -0.31 -0.15
C ALA A 45 -8.96 -0.89 -0.68
N LEU A 46 -8.91 -1.53 -1.85
CA LEU A 46 -10.00 -2.28 -2.45
C LEU A 46 -9.68 -3.77 -2.53
N GLY A 47 -10.57 -4.63 -2.03
CA GLY A 47 -10.41 -6.06 -2.15
C GLY A 47 -11.46 -6.81 -1.35
N ASP A 48 -11.62 -8.11 -1.62
CA ASP A 48 -12.39 -8.99 -0.74
C ASP A 48 -11.74 -8.98 0.66
N PRO A 49 -12.51 -8.77 1.75
CA PRO A 49 -11.95 -8.78 3.10
C PRO A 49 -11.20 -10.08 3.44
N ASN A 50 -11.51 -11.21 2.81
CA ASN A 50 -10.82 -12.49 3.00
C ASN A 50 -9.64 -12.70 2.04
N ALA A 51 -9.43 -11.81 1.07
CA ALA A 51 -8.31 -11.91 0.15
C ALA A 51 -6.98 -11.64 0.85
N ARG A 52 -5.97 -12.39 0.42
CA ARG A 52 -4.57 -12.26 0.87
C ARG A 52 -3.66 -11.70 -0.22
N SER A 53 -4.16 -11.62 -1.45
CA SER A 53 -3.48 -11.07 -2.62
C SER A 53 -4.48 -10.67 -3.70
N GLY A 54 -4.03 -9.87 -4.66
CA GLY A 54 -4.82 -9.41 -5.82
C GLY A 54 -3.97 -8.65 -6.83
N ASP A 55 -4.61 -8.07 -7.85
CA ASP A 55 -3.96 -7.39 -8.99
C ASP A 55 -4.51 -5.98 -9.28
N ASN A 56 -5.11 -5.36 -8.27
CA ASN A 56 -5.87 -4.12 -8.37
C ASN A 56 -5.32 -2.97 -7.51
N ALA A 57 -4.04 -3.00 -7.12
CA ALA A 57 -3.47 -1.97 -6.24
C ALA A 57 -3.30 -0.59 -6.91
N GLN A 58 -3.37 -0.51 -8.25
CA GLN A 58 -3.41 0.76 -8.97
C GLN A 58 -4.66 1.60 -8.64
N ASP A 59 -5.72 0.92 -8.17
CA ASP A 59 -6.95 1.55 -7.71
C ASP A 59 -6.92 1.85 -6.21
N TRP A 60 -5.78 1.72 -5.53
CA TRP A 60 -5.63 2.03 -4.10
C TRP A 60 -4.93 3.38 -3.93
N GLY A 61 -5.21 4.06 -2.83
CA GLY A 61 -4.70 5.40 -2.57
C GLY A 61 -3.99 5.51 -1.22
N LEU A 62 -3.05 6.45 -1.11
CA LEU A 62 -2.36 6.78 0.14
C LEU A 62 -2.76 8.17 0.63
N TRP A 63 -3.21 8.26 1.87
CA TRP A 63 -3.18 9.50 2.64
C TRP A 63 -1.89 9.56 3.45
N ALA A 64 -1.02 10.51 3.10
CA ALA A 64 0.27 10.68 3.78
C ALA A 64 0.11 11.23 5.22
N VAL A 65 -1.03 11.86 5.50
CA VAL A 65 -1.44 12.42 6.80
C VAL A 65 -2.88 12.00 7.07
N ASP A 66 -3.32 12.01 8.34
CA ASP A 66 -4.70 11.67 8.70
C ASP A 66 -5.71 12.63 8.03
N PRO A 67 -6.60 12.14 7.14
CA PRO A 67 -7.56 12.98 6.46
C PRO A 67 -8.74 13.41 7.35
N GLY A 68 -9.00 12.71 8.47
CA GLY A 68 -10.16 12.95 9.32
C GLY A 68 -10.19 14.36 9.92
N PRO A 69 -9.14 14.80 10.66
CA PRO A 69 -9.05 16.15 11.20
C PRO A 69 -8.99 17.26 10.14
N ARG A 70 -8.74 16.90 8.88
CA ARG A 70 -8.66 17.82 7.73
C ARG A 70 -9.99 17.90 6.96
N GLY A 71 -10.96 17.06 7.31
CA GLY A 71 -12.25 16.97 6.65
C GLY A 71 -13.18 18.16 6.96
N VAL A 72 -14.20 18.31 6.12
CA VAL A 72 -15.23 19.35 6.24
C VAL A 72 -16.58 18.69 6.44
N GLN A 73 -17.33 19.12 7.44
CA GLN A 73 -18.68 18.58 7.65
C GLN A 73 -19.57 18.85 6.43
N ILE A 74 -20.42 17.89 6.06
CA ILE A 74 -21.38 18.07 4.96
C ILE A 74 -22.22 19.35 5.13
N SER A 75 -22.58 19.70 6.37
CA SER A 75 -23.33 20.93 6.70
C SER A 75 -22.60 22.22 6.33
N ASP A 76 -21.27 22.16 6.22
CA ASP A 76 -20.39 23.32 6.05
C ASP A 76 -19.93 23.49 4.59
N LEU A 77 -20.41 22.63 3.68
CA LEU A 77 -20.13 22.74 2.25
C LEU A 77 -20.59 24.05 1.60
N PRO A 78 -21.73 24.66 1.98
CA PRO A 78 -22.08 25.99 1.47
C PRO A 78 -21.03 27.05 1.80
N GLN A 79 -20.45 27.00 2.99
CA GLN A 79 -19.37 27.89 3.45
C GLN A 79 -18.08 27.60 2.69
N LEU A 80 -17.75 26.31 2.50
CA LEU A 80 -16.60 25.92 1.68
C LEU A 80 -16.72 26.43 0.24
N ALA A 81 -17.92 26.34 -0.36
CA ALA A 81 -18.18 26.85 -1.70
C ALA A 81 -18.01 28.39 -1.76
N ALA A 82 -18.47 29.12 -0.73
CA ALA A 82 -18.28 30.56 -0.62
C ALA A 82 -16.79 30.96 -0.51
N SER A 83 -15.96 30.09 0.06
CA SER A 83 -14.49 30.24 0.14
C SER A 83 -13.74 29.77 -1.11
N GLY A 84 -14.44 29.55 -2.24
CA GLY A 84 -13.83 29.08 -3.49
C GLY A 84 -13.42 27.60 -3.48
N GLY A 85 -13.93 26.83 -2.52
CA GLY A 85 -13.72 25.39 -2.42
C GLY A 85 -12.40 24.99 -1.76
N VAL A 86 -11.66 25.91 -1.14
CA VAL A 86 -10.40 25.61 -0.45
C VAL A 86 -10.62 25.56 1.06
N THR A 87 -10.13 24.51 1.71
CA THR A 87 -10.27 24.31 3.16
C THR A 87 -9.15 24.99 3.94
N ASP A 88 -9.33 25.13 5.26
CA ASP A 88 -8.28 25.64 6.17
C ASP A 88 -7.01 24.76 6.16
N SER A 89 -7.16 23.48 5.80
CA SER A 89 -6.05 22.53 5.64
C SER A 89 -5.37 22.62 4.27
N GLY A 90 -5.80 23.55 3.41
CA GLY A 90 -5.16 23.91 2.14
C GLY A 90 -5.55 23.02 0.95
N TRP A 91 -6.37 21.98 1.14
CA TRP A 91 -6.83 21.14 0.04
C TRP A 91 -8.09 21.73 -0.61
N LYS A 92 -8.30 21.40 -1.88
CA LYS A 92 -9.42 21.90 -2.67
C LYS A 92 -10.45 20.81 -2.89
N PHE A 93 -11.71 21.14 -2.62
CA PHE A 93 -12.84 20.25 -2.87
C PHE A 93 -13.04 20.01 -4.37
N ASP A 94 -13.10 18.74 -4.74
CA ASP A 94 -13.41 18.28 -6.09
C ASP A 94 -14.85 17.73 -6.14
N PRO A 95 -15.81 18.47 -6.73
CA PRO A 95 -17.19 18.01 -6.82
C PRO A 95 -17.38 16.83 -7.79
N SER A 96 -16.39 16.50 -8.63
CA SER A 96 -16.47 15.38 -9.57
C SER A 96 -16.15 14.02 -8.94
N ALA A 97 -15.34 14.03 -7.87
CA ALA A 97 -14.85 12.85 -7.18
C ALA A 97 -14.53 13.20 -5.71
N TRP A 98 -15.47 12.96 -4.81
CA TRP A 98 -15.37 13.37 -3.41
C TRP A 98 -15.40 12.18 -2.45
N TRP A 99 -14.70 12.33 -1.33
CA TRP A 99 -14.49 11.30 -0.32
C TRP A 99 -15.30 11.60 0.92
N LEU A 100 -15.91 10.57 1.52
CA LEU A 100 -16.73 10.68 2.73
C LEU A 100 -16.30 9.65 3.75
N GLU A 101 -16.28 10.02 5.03
CA GLU A 101 -16.03 9.12 6.16
C GLU A 101 -17.25 8.93 7.08
N GLU A 102 -17.09 8.09 8.09
CA GLU A 102 -18.14 7.58 8.97
C GLU A 102 -18.82 8.63 9.88
N HIS A 103 -18.27 9.81 10.06
CA HIS A 103 -18.84 10.93 10.84
C HIS A 103 -19.50 12.01 9.95
N GLY A 104 -19.50 11.84 8.63
CA GLY A 104 -20.11 12.79 7.70
C GLY A 104 -19.17 13.91 7.25
N LEU A 105 -17.86 13.71 7.36
CA LEU A 105 -16.84 14.62 6.86
C LEU A 105 -16.48 14.29 5.41
N VAL A 106 -16.54 15.31 4.55
CA VAL A 106 -15.92 15.27 3.23
C VAL A 106 -14.42 15.46 3.39
N MET A 107 -13.64 14.52 2.87
CA MET A 107 -12.19 14.47 3.08
C MET A 107 -11.39 14.80 1.82
N GLU A 108 -10.13 15.19 2.04
CA GLU A 108 -9.10 15.26 1.02
C GLU A 108 -8.94 13.88 0.34
N ALA A 109 -8.82 13.88 -0.99
CA ALA A 109 -8.59 12.64 -1.72
C ALA A 109 -7.20 12.06 -1.40
N PRO A 110 -7.07 10.73 -1.27
CA PRO A 110 -5.75 10.11 -1.20
C PRO A 110 -5.02 10.27 -2.54
N THR A 111 -3.71 10.13 -2.52
CA THR A 111 -2.90 10.10 -3.74
C THR A 111 -2.97 8.72 -4.39
N PHE A 112 -3.30 8.68 -5.68
CA PHE A 112 -3.35 7.47 -6.50
C PHE A 112 -2.30 7.52 -7.62
N PRO A 113 -1.80 6.36 -8.09
CA PRO A 113 -1.96 5.04 -7.48
C PRO A 113 -1.08 4.90 -6.22
N LEU A 114 -1.35 3.89 -5.40
CA LEU A 114 -0.44 3.49 -4.34
C LEU A 114 0.89 3.07 -4.94
N ALA A 115 1.97 3.73 -4.52
CA ALA A 115 3.31 3.45 -5.03
C ALA A 115 3.75 2.01 -4.69
N ALA A 116 4.48 1.38 -5.62
CA ALA A 116 5.12 0.10 -5.38
C ALA A 116 6.06 0.15 -4.17
N GLY A 117 6.15 -0.96 -3.45
CA GLY A 117 6.95 -1.09 -2.24
C GLY A 117 6.30 -1.96 -1.18
N LYS A 118 6.98 -2.07 -0.04
CA LYS A 118 6.55 -2.88 1.10
C LYS A 118 6.16 -1.97 2.26
N TYR A 119 4.91 -2.09 2.71
CA TYR A 119 4.31 -1.30 3.77
C TYR A 119 4.04 -2.19 4.98
N VAL A 120 4.40 -1.75 6.17
CA VAL A 120 3.98 -2.43 7.41
C VAL A 120 2.62 -1.88 7.79
N VAL A 121 1.58 -2.71 7.70
CA VAL A 121 0.19 -2.30 7.85
C VAL A 121 -0.50 -3.00 9.03
N THR A 122 -1.46 -2.32 9.64
CA THR A 122 -2.31 -2.85 10.71
C THR A 122 -3.71 -2.24 10.66
N GLY A 123 -4.67 -2.93 11.26
CA GLY A 123 -5.99 -2.39 11.55
C GLY A 123 -6.09 -1.71 12.90
N GLY A 124 -4.97 -1.50 13.62
CA GLY A 124 -4.98 -1.05 15.01
C GLY A 124 -5.61 -2.07 15.97
N ARG A 125 -5.51 -3.35 15.59
CA ARG A 125 -6.03 -4.52 16.31
C ARG A 125 -4.89 -5.52 16.49
N GLU A 126 -5.18 -6.82 16.53
CA GLU A 126 -4.21 -7.87 16.80
C GLU A 126 -3.17 -8.06 15.68
N THR A 127 -3.57 -7.91 14.41
CA THR A 127 -2.71 -8.22 13.26
C THR A 127 -1.91 -7.01 12.78
N THR A 128 -0.60 -7.23 12.61
CA THR A 128 0.30 -6.39 11.80
C THR A 128 0.93 -7.29 10.74
N SER A 129 1.00 -6.85 9.49
CA SER A 129 1.55 -7.63 8.38
C SER A 129 2.29 -6.72 7.39
N VAL A 130 3.13 -7.31 6.55
CA VAL A 130 3.75 -6.62 5.41
C VAL A 130 2.82 -6.73 4.20
N LEU A 131 2.35 -5.58 3.72
CA LEU A 131 1.69 -5.42 2.43
C LEU A 131 2.75 -5.13 1.37
N SER A 132 2.92 -6.05 0.42
CA SER A 132 3.77 -5.83 -0.75
C SER A 132 2.92 -5.34 -1.92
N ILE A 133 3.33 -4.24 -2.53
CA ILE A 133 2.74 -3.67 -3.76
C ILE A 133 3.78 -3.76 -4.86
N GLU A 134 3.47 -4.48 -5.92
CA GLU A 134 4.35 -4.62 -7.07
C GLU A 134 4.30 -3.38 -7.97
N ALA A 135 5.34 -3.23 -8.80
CA ALA A 135 5.33 -2.28 -9.90
C ALA A 135 4.18 -2.60 -10.88
N PRO A 136 3.62 -1.60 -11.57
CA PRO A 136 2.60 -1.83 -12.57
C PRO A 136 3.14 -2.73 -13.69
N ASP A 137 2.32 -3.69 -14.11
CA ASP A 137 2.59 -4.53 -15.28
C ASP A 137 2.41 -3.74 -16.60
N SER A 138 2.56 -4.43 -17.74
CA SER A 138 2.40 -3.79 -19.06
C SER A 138 1.00 -3.23 -19.33
N ASN A 139 -0.01 -3.61 -18.55
CA ASN A 139 -1.38 -3.12 -18.64
C ASN A 139 -1.70 -2.07 -17.56
N GLY A 140 -0.72 -1.69 -16.73
CA GLY A 140 -0.91 -0.77 -15.62
C GLY A 140 -1.51 -1.40 -14.36
N LYS A 141 -1.69 -2.73 -14.32
CA LYS A 141 -2.18 -3.42 -13.12
C LYS A 141 -1.06 -3.61 -12.10
N GLN A 142 -1.36 -3.41 -10.83
CA GLN A 142 -0.42 -3.62 -9.73
C GLN A 142 -0.86 -4.79 -8.86
N ALA A 143 0.01 -5.80 -8.78
CA ALA A 143 -0.17 -6.92 -7.87
C ALA A 143 0.07 -6.49 -6.42
N TRP A 144 -0.64 -7.14 -5.50
CA TRP A 144 -0.43 -6.97 -4.06
C TRP A 144 -0.56 -8.29 -3.32
N SER A 145 0.12 -8.38 -2.17
CA SER A 145 -0.02 -9.52 -1.25
C SER A 145 0.24 -9.11 0.20
N LEU A 146 -0.38 -9.84 1.14
CA LEU A 146 -0.15 -9.73 2.57
C LEU A 146 0.66 -10.93 3.07
N ALA A 147 1.65 -10.65 3.91
CA ALA A 147 2.47 -11.66 4.56
C ALA A 147 1.74 -12.38 5.71
N ASP A 148 2.36 -13.46 6.21
CA ASP A 148 1.97 -14.17 7.43
C ASP A 148 0.55 -14.76 7.42
N GLY A 149 -0.01 -14.97 6.23
CA GLY A 149 -1.36 -15.50 6.05
C GLY A 149 -2.47 -14.53 6.41
N ALA A 150 -2.14 -13.26 6.67
CA ALA A 150 -3.12 -12.20 6.91
C ALA A 150 -3.99 -11.96 5.66
N ASN A 151 -5.25 -11.60 5.90
CA ASN A 151 -6.16 -11.10 4.88
C ASN A 151 -6.43 -9.59 5.07
N ILE A 152 -7.11 -8.96 4.11
CA ILE A 152 -7.43 -7.54 4.18
C ILE A 152 -8.23 -7.19 5.43
N HIS A 153 -9.22 -8.01 5.81
CA HIS A 153 -10.01 -7.78 7.00
C HIS A 153 -9.12 -7.67 8.24
N ASP A 154 -8.14 -8.56 8.43
CA ASP A 154 -7.26 -8.60 9.59
C ASP A 154 -6.50 -7.27 9.80
N VAL A 155 -6.06 -6.65 8.70
CA VAL A 155 -5.32 -5.38 8.70
C VAL A 155 -6.20 -4.14 8.48
N THR A 156 -7.53 -4.29 8.41
CA THR A 156 -8.46 -3.16 8.27
C THR A 156 -8.78 -2.52 9.62
N HIS A 157 -8.70 -1.19 9.70
CA HIS A 157 -9.18 -0.42 10.85
C HIS A 157 -10.70 -0.24 10.76
N LEU A 158 -11.45 -1.20 11.32
CA LEU A 158 -12.91 -1.30 11.20
C LEU A 158 -13.74 -0.07 11.63
N ARG A 159 -13.12 0.83 12.40
CA ARG A 159 -13.77 2.08 12.83
C ARG A 159 -13.71 3.14 11.74
N CYS A 160 -12.60 3.23 10.99
CA CYS A 160 -12.49 4.16 9.88
C CYS A 160 -13.16 3.59 8.63
N ARG A 161 -13.92 4.42 7.94
CA ARG A 161 -14.56 4.12 6.67
C ARG A 161 -14.24 5.22 5.69
N ALA A 162 -14.13 4.86 4.43
CA ALA A 162 -13.99 5.83 3.38
C ALA A 162 -14.73 5.37 2.14
N ALA A 163 -15.51 6.25 1.55
CA ALA A 163 -16.12 6.01 0.26
C ALA A 163 -15.84 7.16 -0.70
N LEU A 164 -15.49 6.79 -1.93
CA LEU A 164 -15.43 7.67 -3.08
C LEU A 164 -16.81 7.71 -3.73
N TYR A 165 -17.30 8.93 -3.97
CA TYR A 165 -18.51 9.19 -4.73
C TYR A 165 -18.18 9.93 -6.02
N THR A 166 -18.72 9.43 -7.13
CA THR A 166 -18.59 10.05 -8.46
C THR A 166 -19.95 10.09 -9.14
N ALA A 167 -20.16 11.00 -10.08
CA ALA A 167 -21.43 11.09 -10.80
C ALA A 167 -21.73 9.78 -11.57
N ARG A 168 -22.99 9.32 -11.53
CA ARG A 168 -23.44 8.16 -12.34
C ARG A 168 -23.41 8.45 -13.84
N ASN A 169 -23.69 9.70 -14.20
CA ASN A 169 -23.73 10.20 -15.55
C ASN A 169 -23.55 11.73 -15.51
N ALA A 170 -23.25 12.34 -16.66
CA ALA A 170 -22.97 13.77 -16.77
C ALA A 170 -24.17 14.69 -16.44
N THR A 171 -25.39 14.15 -16.34
CA THR A 171 -26.61 14.94 -16.17
C THR A 171 -27.16 14.92 -14.75
N GLN A 172 -26.75 13.98 -13.90
CA GLN A 172 -27.16 13.91 -12.50
C GLN A 172 -26.13 14.56 -11.58
N ALA A 173 -26.59 15.53 -10.79
CA ALA A 173 -25.78 16.09 -9.73
C ALA A 173 -25.46 15.03 -8.66
N CYS A 174 -24.17 14.81 -8.40
CA CYS A 174 -23.65 13.96 -7.35
C CYS A 174 -22.93 14.83 -6.32
N MET A 175 -23.65 15.26 -5.29
CA MET A 175 -23.15 16.22 -4.30
C MET A 175 -23.31 15.65 -2.88
N PRO A 176 -22.38 15.95 -1.95
CA PRO A 176 -22.43 15.38 -0.60
C PRO A 176 -23.61 15.85 0.24
N ASP A 177 -24.18 17.03 -0.04
CA ASP A 177 -25.37 17.57 0.62
C ASP A 177 -26.63 16.71 0.44
N ARG A 178 -26.61 15.77 -0.51
CA ARG A 178 -27.64 14.75 -0.72
C ARG A 178 -27.44 13.48 0.10
N ALA A 179 -26.34 13.37 0.85
CA ALA A 179 -26.16 12.30 1.81
C ALA A 179 -27.11 12.52 2.99
N THR A 180 -27.73 11.45 3.47
CA THR A 180 -28.66 11.52 4.61
C THR A 180 -27.87 11.86 5.88
N ALA A 181 -27.96 13.09 6.37
CA ALA A 181 -27.23 13.55 7.55
C ALA A 181 -27.49 12.68 8.80
N SER A 182 -28.71 12.17 8.97
CA SER A 182 -29.06 11.27 10.09
C SER A 182 -28.44 9.87 10.00
N ALA A 183 -27.72 9.55 8.92
CA ALA A 183 -26.90 8.35 8.83
C ALA A 183 -25.57 8.47 9.61
N PHE A 184 -25.20 9.68 10.03
CA PHE A 184 -23.93 9.99 10.70
C PHE A 184 -24.14 10.38 12.17
N PRO A 185 -23.22 10.00 13.09
CA PRO A 185 -22.12 9.06 12.84
C PRO A 185 -22.65 7.65 12.57
N MET A 186 -21.98 6.93 11.69
CA MET A 186 -22.41 5.63 11.24
C MET A 186 -22.24 4.56 12.31
N GLY A 187 -23.19 3.63 12.36
CA GLY A 187 -23.09 2.44 13.20
C GLY A 187 -21.97 1.48 12.75
N PRO A 188 -21.39 0.68 13.67
CA PRO A 188 -20.42 -0.34 13.31
C PRO A 188 -20.97 -1.34 12.28
N GLY A 189 -20.16 -1.69 11.29
CA GLY A 189 -20.49 -2.69 10.26
C GLY A 189 -21.43 -2.22 9.15
N ILE A 190 -21.91 -0.96 9.19
CA ILE A 190 -22.86 -0.43 8.19
C ILE A 190 -22.13 0.11 6.96
N SER A 191 -22.56 -0.31 5.77
CA SER A 191 -22.07 0.22 4.48
C SER A 191 -22.30 1.74 4.36
N MET A 192 -21.34 2.47 3.78
CA MET A 192 -21.44 3.92 3.56
C MET A 192 -22.76 4.28 2.84
N PRO A 193 -23.46 5.36 3.21
CA PRO A 193 -24.79 5.63 2.67
C PRO A 193 -24.76 5.81 1.15
N SER A 194 -25.79 5.33 0.45
CA SER A 194 -25.93 5.68 -0.97
C SER A 194 -26.32 7.15 -1.11
N VAL A 195 -25.79 7.82 -2.12
CA VAL A 195 -26.13 9.21 -2.43
C VAL A 195 -26.77 9.28 -3.81
N THR A 196 -27.94 9.92 -3.88
CA THR A 196 -28.72 10.02 -5.11
C THR A 196 -27.92 10.71 -6.20
N GLY A 197 -27.80 10.05 -7.36
CA GLY A 197 -27.01 10.54 -8.49
C GLY A 197 -25.54 10.12 -8.48
N CYS A 198 -25.07 9.44 -7.42
CA CYS A 198 -23.68 9.01 -7.29
C CYS A 198 -23.49 7.50 -7.49
N ASN A 199 -22.40 7.14 -8.17
CA ASN A 199 -21.71 5.88 -7.94
C ASN A 199 -21.01 5.97 -6.58
N LYS A 200 -20.88 4.83 -5.92
CA LYS A 200 -20.20 4.71 -4.62
C LYS A 200 -19.18 3.59 -4.72
N ARG A 201 -17.96 3.85 -4.25
CA ARG A 201 -16.92 2.84 -4.08
C ARG A 201 -16.38 2.93 -2.66
N GLU A 202 -16.57 1.86 -1.88
CA GLU A 202 -16.10 1.78 -0.50
C GLU A 202 -14.69 1.19 -0.43
N TYR A 203 -13.86 1.82 0.40
CA TYR A 203 -12.49 1.44 0.65
C TYR A 203 -12.33 0.97 2.09
N GLN A 204 -11.52 -0.06 2.26
CA GLN A 204 -11.00 -0.48 3.56
C GLN A 204 -9.83 0.44 3.92
N VAL A 205 -9.78 0.89 5.18
CA VAL A 205 -8.71 1.77 5.65
C VAL A 205 -7.67 0.95 6.40
N LEU A 206 -6.43 0.93 5.89
CA LEU A 206 -5.29 0.29 6.54
C LEU A 206 -4.39 1.36 7.16
N ILE A 207 -3.89 1.13 8.38
CA ILE A 207 -2.94 2.03 9.04
C ILE A 207 -1.52 1.58 8.65
N VAL A 208 -0.72 2.50 8.14
CA VAL A 208 0.70 2.27 7.79
C VAL A 208 1.58 2.72 8.95
N LEU A 209 2.40 1.82 9.47
CA LEU A 209 3.36 2.09 10.56
C LEU A 209 4.76 2.46 10.05
N GLY A 210 5.06 2.12 8.80
CA GLY A 210 6.33 2.35 8.15
C GLY A 210 6.49 1.51 6.89
N ARG A 211 7.72 1.47 6.37
CA ARG A 211 8.06 0.75 5.13
C ARG A 211 9.21 -0.21 5.36
N ILE A 212 9.29 -1.24 4.52
CA ILE A 212 10.50 -2.06 4.38
C ILE A 212 11.33 -1.47 3.25
N VAL A 213 12.60 -1.20 3.54
CA VAL A 213 13.56 -0.59 2.61
C VAL A 213 14.79 -1.50 2.48
N GLU A 214 15.47 -1.43 1.32
CA GLU A 214 16.78 -2.06 1.16
C GLU A 214 17.80 -1.34 2.05
N GLY A 215 18.61 -2.12 2.76
CA GLY A 215 19.51 -1.66 3.81
C GLY A 215 20.94 -1.38 3.40
#